data_AF-A0AAW9EGV2-F1
#
_entry.id   AF-A0AAW9EGV2-F1
#
_cell.length_a   1.000
_cell.length_b   1.000
_cell.length_c   1.000
_cell.angle_alpha   90.00
_cell.angle_beta   90.00
_cell.angle_gamma   90.00
#
_symmetry.space_group_name_H-M   'P 1'
#
loop_
_entity.id
_entity.type
_entity.pdbx_description
1 polymer ?
#
loop_
_entity_poly.entity_id
_entity_poly.type
_entity_poly.pdbx_seq_one_letter_code
_entity_poly.pdbx_strand_id
1 'polypeptide(L)'
;PSMGQQLGAVHSLSVDQCPFERRLSRMFGRAVDVVSRNAVNPDFLPDEDKSTPQLDLLARVERELPVRLDQERTDMVVCHGDP
;
A
#
# COMPACT_ATOMS: atom_id res chain seq x y z
N PRO A 1 -23.46 10.11 -7.49
CA PRO A 1 -22.41 9.21 -8.03
C PRO A 1 -22.11 8.04 -7.07
N SER A 2 -21.91 6.84 -7.62
CA SER A 2 -21.48 5.66 -6.85
C SER A 2 -20.02 5.79 -6.37
N MET A 3 -19.60 4.96 -5.40
CA MET A 3 -18.21 4.93 -4.94
C MET A 3 -17.23 4.65 -6.08
N GLY A 4 -17.56 3.70 -6.97
CA GLY A 4 -16.73 3.40 -8.14
C GLY A 4 -16.60 4.57 -9.11
N GLN A 5 -17.66 5.37 -9.28
CA GLN A 5 -17.59 6.58 -10.11
C GLN A 5 -16.69 7.66 -9.48
N GLN A 6 -16.77 7.84 -8.15
CA GLN A 6 -15.93 8.81 -7.46
C GLN A 6 -14.46 8.42 -7.51
N LEU A 7 -14.14 7.15 -7.21
CA LEU A 7 -12.76 6.67 -7.26
C LEU A 7 -12.21 6.68 -8.69
N GLY A 8 -13.02 6.33 -9.69
CA GLY A 8 -12.66 6.43 -11.09
C GLY A 8 -12.30 7.86 -11.53
N ALA A 9 -13.02 8.86 -11.02
CA ALA A 9 -12.68 10.27 -11.28
C ALA A 9 -11.33 10.66 -10.68
N VAL A 10 -11.00 10.21 -9.46
CA VAL A 10 -9.68 10.43 -8.84
C VAL A 10 -8.58 9.72 -9.64
N HIS A 11 -8.78 8.46 -10.01
CA HIS A 11 -7.80 7.66 -10.76
C HIS A 11 -7.55 8.18 -12.19
N SER A 12 -8.45 9.00 -12.73
CA SER A 12 -8.31 9.62 -14.06
C SER A 12 -7.51 10.94 -14.06
N LEU A 13 -7.12 11.45 -12.88
CA LEU A 13 -6.28 12.65 -12.78
C LEU A 13 -4.87 12.38 -13.32
N SER A 14 -4.22 13.40 -13.88
CA SER A 14 -2.86 13.29 -14.41
C SER A 14 -1.87 12.99 -13.29
N VAL A 15 -1.19 11.85 -13.40
CA VAL A 15 -0.13 11.43 -12.48
C VAL A 15 1.04 12.41 -12.49
N ASP A 16 1.46 12.87 -13.67
CA ASP A 16 2.60 13.78 -13.85
C ASP A 16 2.38 15.16 -13.21
N GLN A 17 1.11 15.52 -12.95
CA GLN A 17 0.73 16.78 -12.31
C GLN A 17 0.45 16.63 -10.81
N CYS A 18 0.47 15.41 -10.28
CA CYS A 18 0.22 15.18 -8.85
C CYS A 18 1.43 15.63 -8.03
N PRO A 19 1.29 16.61 -7.11
CA PRO A 19 2.41 17.08 -6.29
C PRO A 19 2.71 16.13 -5.12
N PHE A 20 1.95 15.05 -4.97
CA PHE A 20 2.05 14.10 -3.88
C PHE A 20 2.45 12.72 -4.41
N GLU A 21 3.15 11.95 -3.57
CA GLU A 21 3.51 10.58 -3.88
C GLU A 21 3.27 9.64 -2.69
N ARG A 22 2.74 8.47 -3.01
CA ARG A 22 2.58 7.34 -2.08
C ARG A 22 3.05 6.04 -2.73
N ARG A 23 4.26 6.10 -3.31
CA ARG A 23 4.92 4.97 -3.98
C ARG A 23 4.99 3.73 -3.10
N LEU A 24 4.90 2.56 -3.71
CA LEU A 24 5.01 1.27 -3.05
C LEU A 24 6.35 1.14 -2.31
N SER A 25 7.46 1.56 -2.91
CA SER A 25 8.77 1.56 -2.26
C SER A 25 8.77 2.37 -0.95
N ARG A 26 8.13 3.54 -0.96
CA ARG A 26 7.99 4.40 0.22
C ARG A 26 7.07 3.76 1.28
N MET A 27 5.99 3.12 0.87
CA MET A 27 5.07 2.44 1.79
C MET A 27 5.68 1.18 2.39
N PHE A 28 6.43 0.42 1.60
CA PHE A 28 7.19 -0.72 2.10
C PHE A 28 8.24 -0.28 3.12
N GLY A 29 8.98 0.80 2.86
CA GLY A 29 9.90 1.38 3.84
C GLY A 29 9.22 1.81 5.15
N ARG A 30 8.00 2.36 5.09
CA ARG A 30 7.21 2.64 6.29
C ARG A 30 6.77 1.36 7.02
N ALA A 31 6.39 0.32 6.30
CA ALA A 31 6.04 -0.97 6.91
C ALA A 31 7.24 -1.58 7.64
N VAL A 32 8.44 -1.54 7.02
CA VAL A 32 9.69 -1.96 7.66
C VAL A 32 9.94 -1.18 8.96
N ASP A 33 9.79 0.15 8.95
CA ASP A 33 9.94 0.97 10.16
C ASP A 33 8.96 0.56 11.27
N VAL A 34 7.67 0.43 10.96
CA VAL A 34 6.63 0.04 11.93
C VAL A 34 6.92 -1.33 12.55
N VAL A 35 7.28 -2.32 11.71
CA VAL A 35 7.61 -3.67 12.17
C VAL A 35 8.89 -3.65 13.01
N SER A 36 9.92 -2.92 12.60
CA SER A 36 11.21 -2.84 13.33
C SER A 36 11.06 -2.32 14.77
N ARG A 37 10.05 -1.47 15.01
CA ARG A 37 9.74 -0.90 16.32
C ARG A 37 8.66 -1.67 17.09
N ASN A 38 8.24 -2.83 16.59
CA ASN A 38 7.16 -3.65 17.15
C ASN A 38 5.87 -2.84 17.38
N ALA A 39 5.51 -2.02 16.39
CA ALA A 39 4.44 -1.04 16.46
C ALA A 39 3.23 -1.38 15.57
N VAL A 40 3.15 -2.61 15.06
CA VAL A 40 1.94 -3.08 14.35
C VAL A 40 0.81 -3.25 15.37
N ASN A 41 -0.35 -2.66 15.08
CA ASN A 41 -1.57 -2.93 15.84
C ASN A 41 -2.29 -4.16 15.24
N PRO A 42 -2.41 -5.28 15.97
CA PRO A 42 -3.09 -6.48 15.47
C PRO A 42 -4.56 -6.25 15.09
N ASP A 43 -5.24 -5.25 15.67
CA ASP A 43 -6.64 -4.96 15.35
C ASP A 43 -6.84 -4.45 13.92
N PHE A 44 -5.77 -4.00 13.26
CA PHE A 44 -5.78 -3.60 11.85
C PHE A 44 -5.45 -4.75 10.89
N LEU A 45 -5.11 -5.93 11.40
CA LEU A 45 -4.82 -7.11 10.58
C LEU A 45 -6.09 -7.94 10.33
N PRO A 46 -6.17 -8.66 9.20
CA PRO A 46 -7.15 -9.73 9.00
C PRO A 46 -7.10 -10.75 10.14
N ASP A 47 -8.24 -11.37 10.48
CA ASP A 47 -8.35 -12.29 11.61
C ASP A 47 -7.36 -13.47 11.54
N GLU A 48 -7.08 -13.97 10.33
CA GLU A 48 -6.13 -15.04 10.08
C GLU A 48 -4.66 -14.68 10.39
N ASP A 49 -4.32 -13.39 10.39
CA ASP A 49 -2.96 -12.90 10.56
C ASP A 49 -2.70 -12.30 11.96
N LYS A 50 -3.73 -12.11 12.79
CA LYS A 50 -3.61 -11.51 14.14
C LYS A 50 -2.62 -12.23 15.08
N SER A 51 -2.45 -13.53 14.90
CA SER A 51 -1.50 -14.35 15.68
C SER A 51 -0.18 -14.61 14.96
N THR A 52 -0.02 -14.13 13.72
CA THR A 52 1.21 -14.29 12.95
C THR A 52 2.23 -13.24 13.39
N PRO A 53 3.51 -13.60 13.63
CA PRO A 53 4.55 -12.63 13.91
C PRO A 53 4.66 -11.58 12.80
N GLN A 54 4.70 -10.29 13.17
CA GLN A 54 4.77 -9.17 12.21
C GLN A 54 5.96 -9.23 11.25
N LEU A 55 7.08 -9.85 11.65
CA LEU A 55 8.23 -10.10 10.77
C LEU A 55 7.90 -11.11 9.66
N ASP A 56 7.12 -12.14 9.98
CA ASP A 56 6.71 -13.15 9.00
C ASP A 56 5.70 -12.55 8.01
N LEU A 57 4.82 -11.66 8.48
CA LEU A 57 3.89 -10.90 7.62
C LEU A 57 4.67 -9.99 6.66
N LEU A 58 5.65 -9.24 7.16
CA LEU A 58 6.49 -8.38 6.32
C LEU A 58 7.27 -9.20 5.28
N ALA A 59 7.84 -10.34 5.68
CA ALA A 59 8.56 -11.24 4.78
C ALA A 59 7.66 -11.83 3.68
N ARG A 60 6.38 -12.09 3.97
CA ARG A 60 5.40 -12.48 2.93
C ARG A 60 5.24 -11.39 1.88
N VAL A 61 5.07 -10.14 2.30
CA VAL A 61 4.94 -8.98 1.40
C VAL A 61 6.22 -8.74 0.60
N GLU A 62 7.38 -8.84 1.24
CA GLU A 62 8.69 -8.63 0.60
C GLU A 62 8.92 -9.57 -0.59
N ARG A 63 8.49 -10.83 -0.48
CA ARG A 63 8.60 -11.80 -1.59
C ARG A 63 7.84 -11.40 -2.85
N GLU A 64 6.76 -10.65 -2.72
CA GLU A 64 5.98 -10.16 -3.87
C GLU A 64 6.46 -8.79 -4.37
N LEU A 65 7.28 -8.08 -3.61
CA LEU A 65 7.64 -6.68 -3.85
C LEU A 65 8.17 -6.42 -5.28
N PRO A 66 9.07 -7.25 -5.87
CA PRO A 66 9.56 -7.00 -7.22
C PRO A 66 8.46 -6.98 -8.28
N VAL A 67 7.49 -7.91 -8.18
CA VAL A 67 6.36 -8.00 -9.11
C VAL A 67 5.44 -6.79 -8.94
N ARG A 68 5.18 -6.37 -7.70
CA ARG A 68 4.31 -5.23 -7.42
C ARG A 68 4.92 -3.89 -7.81
N LEU A 69 6.24 -3.74 -7.73
CA LEU A 69 6.95 -2.55 -8.23
C LEU A 69 6.86 -2.43 -9.76
N ASP A 70 6.91 -3.54 -10.48
CA ASP A 70 6.71 -3.55 -11.92
C ASP A 70 5.28 -3.12 -12.30
N GLN A 71 4.29 -3.66 -11.59
CA GLN A 71 2.87 -3.28 -11.74
C GLN A 71 2.61 -1.80 -11.42
N GLU A 72 3.22 -1.24 -10.36
CA GLU A 72 3.08 0.18 -10.05
C GLU A 72 3.60 1.06 -11.19
N ARG A 73 4.66 0.63 -11.88
CA ARG A 73 5.22 1.38 -13.01
C ARG A 73 4.28 1.39 -14.21
N THR A 74 3.52 0.31 -14.45
CA THR A 74 2.62 0.18 -15.60
C THR A 74 1.24 0.78 -15.36
N ASP A 75 0.69 0.65 -14.15
CA ASP A 75 -0.72 0.94 -13.83
C ASP A 75 -0.88 2.08 -12.82
N MET A 76 -0.03 3.09 -12.95
CA MET A 76 0.06 4.21 -12.03
C MET A 76 -1.13 5.17 -12.16
N VAL A 77 -1.71 5.55 -11.03
CA VAL A 77 -2.81 6.53 -10.96
C VAL A 77 -2.64 7.47 -9.78
N VAL A 78 -3.38 8.57 -9.77
CA VAL A 78 -3.57 9.35 -8.54
C VAL A 78 -4.50 8.58 -7.61
N CYS A 79 -4.03 8.26 -6.41
CA CYS A 79 -4.79 7.51 -5.40
C CYS A 79 -5.27 8.45 -4.29
N HIS A 80 -6.41 8.12 -3.67
CA HIS A 80 -6.83 8.75 -2.41
C HIS A 80 -5.87 8.39 -1.26
N GLY A 81 -5.43 7.13 -1.22
CA GLY A 81 -4.45 6.60 -0.26
C GLY A 81 -5.05 5.85 0.93
N ASP A 82 -6.33 6.09 1.24
CA ASP A 82 -7.13 5.39 2.26
C ASP A 82 -8.65 5.57 1.97
N PRO A 83 -9.16 5.04 0.84
CA PRO A 83 -10.52 5.31 0.33
C PRO A 83 -11.65 4.63 1.10
#